data_AF-A0A166VHF7-F1
#
_entry.id   AF-A0A166VHF7-F1
#
_cell.length_a   1.000
_cell.length_b   1.000
_cell.length_c   1.000
_cell.angle_alpha   90.00
_cell.angle_beta   90.00
_cell.angle_gamma   90.00
#
_symmetry.space_group_name_H-M   'P 1'
#
loop_
_entity.id
_entity.type
_entity.pdbx_description
1 polymer ?
#
loop_
_entity_poly.entity_id
_entity_poly.type
_entity_poly.pdbx_seq_one_letter_code
_entity_poly.pdbx_strand_id
1 'polypeptide(L)'
;MNVEIFANRSNPAIQNLLDKAGDGLNMYFDANNNMVDIDYYLFIYLPCELTNKHIPPTLPKLVDYSNKHPDKTIFCFAQEQEVVQITAHQLKSIRAVGKLVEDNGARWLTQLPASLHSLFECRGA
;
A
#
# COMPACT_ATOMS: atom_id res chain seq x y z
N MET A 1 6.17 11.12 -12.06
CA MET A 1 6.32 9.77 -11.49
C MET A 1 4.95 9.11 -11.47
N ASN A 2 4.83 7.93 -12.05
CA ASN A 2 3.58 7.18 -12.21
C ASN A 2 3.45 6.15 -11.08
N VAL A 3 2.40 6.28 -10.26
CA VAL A 3 2.15 5.39 -9.12
C VAL A 3 0.80 4.74 -9.29
N GLU A 4 0.76 3.40 -9.31
CA GLU A 4 -0.49 2.66 -9.22
C GLU A 4 -0.81 2.38 -7.74
N ILE A 5 -2.00 2.77 -7.30
CA ILE A 5 -2.43 2.77 -5.90
C ILE A 5 -3.60 1.79 -5.72
N PHE A 6 -3.40 0.84 -4.80
CA PHE A 6 -4.42 -0.10 -4.34
C PHE A 6 -4.81 0.25 -2.90
N ALA A 7 -5.85 1.07 -2.74
CA ALA A 7 -6.34 1.53 -1.44
C ALA A 7 -7.85 1.80 -1.47
N ASN A 8 -8.50 1.74 -0.31
CA ASN A 8 -9.90 2.15 -0.18
C ASN A 8 -10.04 3.68 -0.28
N ARG A 9 -10.38 4.19 -1.47
CA ARG A 9 -10.54 5.62 -1.72
C ARG A 9 -11.71 6.26 -0.97
N SER A 10 -12.67 5.48 -0.49
CA SER A 10 -13.76 6.05 0.31
C SER A 10 -13.32 6.38 1.74
N ASN A 11 -12.12 5.95 2.15
CA ASN A 11 -11.60 6.26 3.48
C ASN A 11 -11.04 7.69 3.57
N PRO A 12 -11.43 8.50 4.57
CA PRO A 12 -10.96 9.88 4.73
C PRO A 12 -9.44 10.01 4.92
N ALA A 13 -8.78 9.06 5.59
CA ALA A 13 -7.33 9.10 5.78
C ALA A 13 -6.60 8.89 4.45
N ILE A 14 -7.11 8.00 3.60
CA ILE A 14 -6.60 7.80 2.24
C ILE A 14 -6.84 9.04 1.39
N GLN A 15 -8.05 9.62 1.40
CA GLN A 15 -8.33 10.86 0.66
C GLN A 15 -7.39 11.99 1.06
N ASN A 16 -7.20 12.24 2.35
CA ASN A 16 -6.28 13.26 2.85
C ASN A 16 -4.82 13.01 2.41
N LEU A 17 -4.38 11.75 2.37
CA LEU A 17 -3.05 11.41 1.86
C LEU A 17 -2.91 11.72 0.36
N LEU A 18 -3.96 11.44 -0.43
CA LEU A 18 -3.99 11.69 -1.86
C LEU A 18 -4.12 13.18 -2.19
N ASP A 19 -4.91 13.94 -1.43
CA ASP A 19 -5.07 15.39 -1.59
C ASP A 19 -3.76 16.15 -1.30
N LYS A 20 -2.91 15.57 -0.46
CA LYS A 20 -1.56 16.07 -0.15
C LYS A 20 -0.50 15.55 -1.12
N ALA A 21 -0.87 14.77 -2.14
CA ALA A 21 0.06 14.46 -3.21
C ALA A 21 0.36 15.77 -3.95
N GLY A 22 1.62 16.22 -3.85
CA GLY A 22 2.07 17.43 -4.53
C GLY A 22 2.13 17.24 -6.05
N ASP A 23 2.48 18.32 -6.74
CA ASP A 23 2.70 18.29 -8.18
C ASP A 23 3.80 17.28 -8.56
N GLY A 24 3.62 16.57 -9.68
CA GLY A 24 4.60 15.62 -10.24
C GLY A 24 4.32 14.13 -9.97
N LEU A 25 3.26 13.80 -9.23
CA LEU A 25 2.74 12.44 -9.04
C LEU A 25 1.53 12.20 -9.93
N ASN A 26 1.63 11.22 -10.85
CA ASN A 26 0.49 10.71 -11.59
C ASN A 26 -0.03 9.46 -10.88
N MET A 27 -1.24 9.52 -10.32
CA MET A 27 -1.83 8.44 -9.53
C MET A 27 -2.88 7.67 -10.33
N TYR A 28 -2.70 6.35 -10.41
CA TYR A 28 -3.61 5.42 -11.09
C TYR A 28 -4.17 4.46 -10.06
N PHE A 29 -5.43 4.02 -10.20
CA PHE A 29 -6.03 3.08 -9.23
C PHE A 29 -6.64 1.85 -9.90
N ASP A 30 -6.55 1.82 -11.22
CA ASP A 30 -7.01 0.75 -12.06
C ASP A 30 -6.30 0.91 -13.41
N ALA A 31 -4.98 0.70 -13.41
CA ALA A 31 -4.21 0.78 -14.64
C ALA A 31 -4.48 -0.48 -15.48
N ASN A 32 -5.70 -0.59 -16.02
CA ASN A 32 -6.11 -1.67 -16.94
C ASN A 32 -5.38 -1.60 -18.29
N ASN A 33 -4.49 -0.63 -18.51
CA ASN A 33 -3.83 -0.38 -19.78
C ASN A 33 -2.31 -0.50 -19.66
N ASN A 34 -1.75 -1.45 -20.40
CA ASN A 34 -0.32 -1.73 -20.57
C ASN A 34 0.50 -0.58 -21.21
N MET A 35 0.00 0.66 -21.25
CA MET A 35 0.64 1.78 -21.94
C MET A 35 1.33 2.79 -21.02
N VAL A 36 1.21 2.64 -19.69
CA VAL A 36 1.88 3.51 -18.72
C VAL A 36 2.96 2.72 -18.02
N ASP A 37 4.21 3.19 -18.12
CA ASP A 37 5.31 2.65 -17.32
C ASP A 37 5.12 3.09 -15.87
N ILE A 38 4.83 2.15 -14.99
CA ILE A 38 4.59 2.39 -13.57
C ILE A 38 5.93 2.40 -12.83
N ASP A 39 6.20 3.50 -12.13
CA ASP A 39 7.38 3.66 -11.30
C ASP A 39 7.22 2.90 -9.98
N TYR A 40 6.02 2.94 -9.37
CA TYR A 40 5.73 2.28 -8.11
C TYR A 40 4.31 1.70 -8.03
N TYR A 41 4.20 0.55 -7.36
CA TYR A 41 2.95 -0.07 -6.95
C TYR A 41 2.76 0.10 -5.45
N LEU A 42 1.77 0.88 -5.05
CA LEU A 42 1.49 1.22 -3.66
C LEU A 42 0.22 0.52 -3.18
N PHE A 43 0.36 -0.43 -2.27
CA PHE A 43 -0.74 -1.09 -1.60
C PHE A 43 -0.91 -0.49 -0.20
N ILE A 44 -2.10 0.05 0.10
CA ILE A 44 -2.40 0.60 1.43
C ILE A 44 -3.61 -0.13 2.00
N TYR A 45 -3.43 -0.77 3.15
CA TYR A 45 -4.50 -1.37 3.92
C TYR A 45 -4.66 -0.71 5.29
N LEU A 46 -5.91 -0.54 5.69
CA LEU A 46 -6.31 -0.03 6.98
C LEU A 46 -6.91 -1.16 7.85
N PRO A 47 -6.86 -1.04 9.18
CA PRO A 47 -7.45 -2.04 10.08
C PRO A 47 -8.92 -2.35 9.80
N CYS A 48 -9.73 -1.35 9.43
CA CYS A 48 -11.14 -1.52 9.09
C CYS A 48 -11.41 -2.40 7.86
N GLU A 49 -10.43 -2.58 6.98
CA GLU A 49 -10.55 -3.46 5.83
C GLU A 49 -10.40 -4.94 6.22
N LEU A 50 -9.79 -5.22 7.39
CA LEU A 50 -9.60 -6.58 7.89
C LEU A 50 -10.76 -7.07 8.77
N THR A 51 -11.61 -6.18 9.29
CA THR A 51 -12.69 -6.54 10.22
C THR A 51 -13.82 -7.34 9.58
N ASN A 52 -14.03 -7.19 8.27
CA ASN A 52 -15.11 -7.85 7.54
C ASN A 52 -14.86 -9.35 7.24
N LYS A 53 -13.87 -10.00 7.87
CA LYS A 53 -13.47 -11.42 7.67
C LYS A 53 -13.11 -11.82 6.23
N HIS A 54 -13.18 -10.89 5.28
CA HIS A 54 -12.76 -11.08 3.91
C HIS A 54 -11.31 -10.63 3.74
N ILE A 55 -10.55 -11.43 3.01
CA ILE A 55 -9.21 -11.08 2.55
C ILE A 55 -9.35 -9.92 1.57
N PRO A 56 -8.56 -8.83 1.68
CA PRO A 56 -8.57 -7.77 0.68
C PRO A 56 -8.37 -8.38 -0.73
N PRO A 57 -9.22 -8.06 -1.72
CA PRO A 57 -9.16 -8.70 -3.04
C PRO A 57 -7.83 -8.43 -3.76
N THR A 58 -7.11 -7.38 -3.36
CA THR A 58 -5.80 -7.02 -3.88
C THR A 58 -4.64 -7.74 -3.18
N LEU A 59 -4.87 -8.53 -2.12
CA LEU A 59 -3.81 -9.22 -1.37
C LEU A 59 -3.03 -10.22 -2.25
N PRO A 60 -3.66 -11.05 -3.11
CA PRO A 60 -2.92 -11.90 -4.02
C PRO A 60 -2.07 -11.10 -5.01
N LYS A 61 -2.60 -9.96 -5.49
CA LYS A 61 -1.88 -9.04 -6.38
C LYS A 61 -0.66 -8.43 -5.68
N LEU A 62 -0.79 -8.03 -4.42
CA LEU A 62 0.33 -7.55 -3.62
C LEU A 62 1.47 -8.57 -3.56
N VAL A 63 1.16 -9.83 -3.23
CA VAL A 63 2.16 -10.88 -3.13
C VAL A 63 2.84 -11.12 -4.49
N ASP A 64 2.06 -11.23 -5.57
CA ASP A 64 2.59 -11.41 -6.93
C ASP A 64 3.50 -10.25 -7.36
N TYR A 65 3.09 -9.01 -7.11
CA TYR A 65 3.86 -7.81 -7.48
C TYR A 65 5.11 -7.66 -6.64
N SER A 66 5.05 -7.96 -5.34
CA SER A 66 6.24 -7.95 -4.48
C SER A 66 7.31 -8.92 -4.94
N ASN A 67 6.92 -10.03 -5.58
CA ASN A 67 7.85 -11.03 -6.12
C ASN A 67 8.40 -10.63 -7.51
N LYS A 68 7.53 -10.12 -8.40
CA LYS A 68 7.92 -9.74 -9.78
C LYS A 68 8.63 -8.39 -9.90
N HIS A 69 8.25 -7.44 -9.04
CA HIS A 69 8.71 -6.05 -9.06
C HIS A 69 9.04 -5.58 -7.63
N PRO A 70 9.97 -6.25 -6.92
CA PRO A 70 10.26 -5.95 -5.52
C PRO A 70 10.70 -4.50 -5.31
N ASP A 71 11.53 -3.97 -6.20
CA ASP A 71 12.08 -2.61 -6.09
C ASP A 71 11.07 -1.48 -6.35
N LYS A 72 9.92 -1.83 -6.95
CA LYS A 72 8.80 -0.92 -7.26
C LYS A 72 7.61 -1.12 -6.32
N THR A 73 7.54 -2.23 -5.57
CA THR A 73 6.37 -2.56 -4.75
C THR A 73 6.53 -2.03 -3.33
N ILE A 74 5.51 -1.32 -2.86
CA ILE A 74 5.42 -0.78 -1.51
C ILE A 74 4.10 -1.25 -0.90
N PHE A 75 4.19 -1.92 0.25
CA PHE A 75 3.05 -2.29 1.06
C PHE A 75 3.01 -1.47 2.34
N CYS A 76 1.89 -0.83 2.60
CA CYS A 76 1.62 -0.08 3.82
C CYS A 76 0.39 -0.69 4.53
N PHE A 77 0.59 -1.21 5.73
CA PHE A 77 -0.50 -1.51 6.65
C PHE A 77 -0.54 -0.44 7.74
N ALA A 78 -1.49 0.50 7.63
CA ALA A 78 -1.54 1.69 8.47
C ALA A 78 -2.21 1.38 9.83
N GLN A 79 -1.47 0.69 10.70
CA GLN A 79 -2.02 0.11 11.95
C GLN A 79 -2.62 1.17 12.90
N GLU A 80 -2.13 2.40 12.83
CA GLU A 80 -2.57 3.52 13.67
C GLU A 80 -3.84 4.22 13.18
N GLN A 81 -4.32 3.88 11.98
CA GLN A 81 -5.50 4.50 11.40
C GLN A 81 -6.77 3.82 11.94
N GLU A 82 -7.67 4.65 12.47
CA GLU A 82 -8.95 4.29 13.09
C GLU A 82 -8.88 3.59 14.46
N VAL A 83 -9.99 3.68 15.20
CA VAL A 83 -10.18 3.09 16.55
C VAL A 83 -10.63 1.63 16.48
N VAL A 84 -10.85 1.11 15.27
CA VAL A 84 -11.42 -0.22 15.06
C VAL A 84 -10.40 -1.30 15.46
N GLN A 85 -10.74 -2.07 16.50
CA GLN A 85 -9.89 -3.15 16.96
C GLN A 85 -10.00 -4.35 16.02
N ILE A 86 -8.91 -4.65 15.33
CA ILE A 86 -8.70 -5.97 14.72
C ILE A 86 -8.23 -6.96 15.78
N THR A 87 -8.59 -8.23 15.61
CA THR A 87 -8.16 -9.31 16.50
C THR A 87 -6.64 -9.51 16.42
N ALA A 88 -6.04 -10.06 17.48
CA ALA A 88 -4.64 -10.46 17.48
C ALA A 88 -4.31 -11.44 16.35
N HIS A 89 -5.29 -12.27 15.94
CA HIS A 89 -5.13 -13.19 14.83
C HIS A 89 -5.05 -12.46 13.48
N GLN A 90 -5.95 -11.51 13.20
CA GLN A 90 -5.90 -10.67 12.00
C GLN A 90 -4.59 -9.88 11.92
N LEU A 91 -4.15 -9.30 13.04
CA LEU A 91 -2.89 -8.59 13.13
C LEU A 91 -1.68 -9.51 12.86
N LYS A 92 -1.70 -10.74 13.40
CA LYS A 92 -0.66 -11.73 13.12
C LYS A 92 -0.62 -12.10 11.64
N SER A 93 -1.79 -12.31 11.04
CA SER A 93 -1.89 -12.67 9.61
C SER A 93 -1.37 -11.56 8.71
N ILE A 94 -1.75 -10.30 8.93
CA ILE A 94 -1.27 -9.20 8.08
C ILE A 94 0.22 -8.92 8.27
N ARG A 95 0.76 -9.11 9.49
CA ARG A 95 2.21 -9.04 9.73
C ARG A 95 2.97 -10.16 9.04
N ALA A 96 2.41 -11.37 8.96
CA ALA A 96 3.01 -12.47 8.19
C ALA A 96 3.06 -12.14 6.70
N VAL A 97 2.02 -11.50 6.15
CA VAL A 97 2.04 -10.99 4.77
C VAL A 97 3.08 -9.90 4.60
N GLY A 98 3.15 -8.94 5.52
CA GLY A 98 4.15 -7.88 5.50
C GLY A 98 5.58 -8.42 5.46
N LYS A 99 5.87 -9.40 6.31
CA LYS A 99 7.15 -10.10 6.30
C LYS A 99 7.41 -10.85 4.98
N LEU A 100 6.41 -11.53 4.41
CA LEU A 100 6.55 -12.17 3.11
C LEU A 100 6.89 -11.15 2.00
N VAL A 101 6.26 -9.98 2.02
CA VAL A 101 6.53 -8.89 1.08
C VAL A 101 7.97 -8.38 1.23
N GLU A 102 8.45 -8.20 2.46
CA GLU A 102 9.86 -7.85 2.71
C GLU A 102 10.83 -8.95 2.28
N ASP A 103 10.52 -10.21 2.58
CA ASP A 103 11.35 -11.35 2.22
C ASP A 103 11.45 -11.51 0.68
N ASN A 104 10.46 -11.02 -0.07
CA ASN A 104 10.50 -10.91 -1.53
C ASN A 104 11.38 -9.73 -2.03
N GLY A 105 11.79 -8.81 -1.16
CA GLY A 105 12.61 -7.63 -1.47
C GLY A 105 11.82 -6.33 -1.65
N ALA A 106 10.51 -6.36 -1.45
CA ALA A 106 9.66 -5.17 -1.48
C ALA A 106 9.65 -4.43 -0.14
N ARG A 107 9.15 -3.19 -0.14
CA ARG A 107 9.11 -2.37 1.08
C ARG A 107 7.83 -2.61 1.87
N TRP A 108 7.94 -2.81 3.17
CA TRP A 108 6.81 -2.89 4.09
C TRP A 108 6.83 -1.73 5.09
N LEU A 109 5.68 -1.08 5.25
CA LEU A 109 5.46 0.03 6.17
C LEU A 109 4.28 -0.29 7.08
N THR A 110 4.40 0.08 8.35
CA THR A 110 3.36 -0.15 9.37
C THR A 110 2.61 1.12 9.78
N GLN A 111 2.95 2.25 9.15
CA GLN A 111 2.42 3.57 9.45
C GLN A 111 2.07 4.30 8.16
N LEU A 112 1.01 5.11 8.20
CA LEU A 112 0.63 5.91 7.04
C LEU A 112 1.66 7.02 6.86
N PRO A 113 2.27 7.19 5.68
CA PRO A 113 3.21 8.28 5.46
C PRO A 113 2.49 9.63 5.56
N ALA A 114 3.22 10.67 5.98
CA ALA A 114 2.69 12.04 6.01
C ALA A 114 2.41 12.60 4.60
N SER A 115 3.16 12.13 3.60
CA SER A 115 3.00 12.47 2.19
C SER A 115 3.48 11.32 1.30
N LEU A 116 2.92 11.21 0.09
CA LEU A 116 3.38 10.19 -0.86
C LEU A 116 4.84 10.40 -1.29
N HIS A 117 5.34 11.64 -1.38
CA HIS A 117 6.73 11.91 -1.74
C HIS A 117 7.73 11.25 -0.79
N SER A 118 7.44 11.25 0.53
CA SER A 118 8.30 10.61 1.53
C SER A 118 8.49 9.11 1.31
N LEU A 119 7.56 8.46 0.60
CA LEU A 119 7.70 7.06 0.22
C LEU A 119 8.79 6.85 -0.82
N PHE A 120 9.04 7.82 -1.69
CA PHE A 120 9.87 7.65 -2.89
C PHE A 120 11.26 8.30 -2.75
N GLU A 121 11.45 9.20 -1.78
CA GLU A 121 12.70 9.91 -1.53
C GLU A 121 13.82 9.04 -0.90
N CYS A 122 13.51 7.85 -0.38
CA CYS A 122 14.53 6.97 0.23
C CYS A 122 15.48 6.27 -0.77
N ARG A 123 15.53 6.65 -2.05
CA ARG A 123 16.46 6.10 -3.06
C ARG A 123 17.78 6.88 -3.19
N GLY A 124 18.12 7.74 -2.23
CA GLY A 124 19.38 8.49 -2.22
C GLY A 124 20.21 8.29 -0.95
N ALA A 125 20.99 7.22 -0.90
CA ALA A 125 22.21 7.10 -0.09
C ALA A 125 23.13 6.04 -0.73
#